data_AF-A0A9P0DK89-F1
#
_entry.id   AF-A0A9P0DK89-F1
#
_cell.length_a   1.000
_cell.length_b   1.000
_cell.length_c   1.000
_cell.angle_alpha   90.00
_cell.angle_beta   90.00
_cell.angle_gamma   90.00
#
_symmetry.space_group_name_H-M   'P 1'
#
loop_
_entity.id
_entity.type
_entity.pdbx_description
1 polymer ?
#
loop_
_entity_poly.entity_id
_entity_poly.type
_entity_poly.pdbx_seq_one_letter_code
_entity_poly.pdbx_strand_id
1 'polypeptide(L)'
;MPPTGKFHSHAKQPKISVEHDPQQCNHRLNGQFIHYKPLRATEGKTVVRTFDADGSRDLIVPNRCPIDRPAILGQSEFRRLKQQAHVVTLKDRVEMIEEAERQRNKLQAESMQRKDDLMKAQKEQKAVPGSKLETVESEAAKKNLYLLRRSKELIIEQDDRVKVANGIILAAKCRAIRNAQIAEKKVVEQQLQEENRRLDMMMEQQRQKLIKTEEKKREIENKKKQRYVTEVKQQIKENEITQLLEAEKTEEESRMLNKALIALQKEEEEKLRQKKETQLKMREEFRKANEEAERYKSMRQEEQRVAEMRVQEFMRQKAAREEAREKEMAVTRAAKEKEIARMRAQQEKGQDYQALMDEMNALRSQEEKEREWRETEKIAVKKKLDLIEDLKVARAKQINDIRKAQAVSLARDEEDFMKVAKVQRQLFEKDLEEQQKKKQQIARHRKELLMQINDKERERIHWQQERFEDGRAQRLEVEIKDKNVEDYLKQKIDKLKENNIPEQYIGDIERRLKLRK
;
A
#
# COMPACT_ATOMS: atom_id res chain seq x y z
N MET A 1 6.07 -43.18 -9.56
CA MET A 1 6.19 -44.62 -9.83
C MET A 1 6.49 -44.82 -11.31
N PRO A 2 7.51 -45.60 -11.71
CA PRO A 2 7.65 -46.07 -13.08
C PRO A 2 6.75 -47.32 -13.31
N PRO A 3 6.19 -47.54 -14.52
CA PRO A 3 5.38 -48.72 -14.82
C PRO A 3 6.23 -49.98 -14.99
N THR A 4 5.66 -51.15 -14.68
CA THR A 4 6.33 -52.44 -14.79
C THR A 4 6.43 -52.93 -16.25
N GLY A 5 7.63 -53.37 -16.64
CA GLY A 5 7.89 -53.94 -17.98
C GLY A 5 7.22 -55.30 -18.17
N LYS A 6 6.41 -55.44 -19.23
CA LYS A 6 5.74 -56.70 -19.59
C LYS A 6 6.73 -57.69 -20.22
N PHE A 7 7.24 -58.64 -19.43
CA PHE A 7 7.98 -59.79 -19.95
C PHE A 7 7.11 -60.58 -20.93
N HIS A 8 7.53 -60.66 -22.19
CA HIS A 8 6.91 -61.52 -23.18
C HIS A 8 7.57 -62.90 -23.11
N SER A 9 6.80 -63.93 -22.77
CA SER A 9 7.26 -65.32 -22.79
C SER A 9 7.38 -65.81 -24.23
N HIS A 10 8.60 -65.93 -24.74
CA HIS A 10 8.84 -66.62 -26.01
C HIS A 10 8.38 -68.07 -25.92
N ALA A 11 7.32 -68.42 -26.64
CA ALA A 11 6.86 -69.79 -26.77
C ALA A 11 7.97 -70.65 -27.40
N LYS A 12 8.33 -71.75 -26.75
CA LYS A 12 9.22 -72.75 -27.36
C LYS A 12 8.48 -73.37 -28.55
N GLN A 13 9.07 -73.30 -29.74
CA GLN A 13 8.58 -74.08 -30.88
C GLN A 13 8.63 -75.58 -30.54
N PRO A 14 7.65 -76.38 -31.00
CA PRO A 14 7.62 -77.81 -30.73
C PRO A 14 8.83 -78.49 -31.37
N LYS A 15 9.46 -79.42 -30.64
CA LYS A 15 10.47 -80.30 -31.22
C LYS A 15 9.79 -81.24 -32.21
N ILE A 16 10.21 -81.21 -33.47
CA ILE A 16 9.80 -82.23 -34.45
C ILE A 16 10.58 -83.51 -34.14
N SER A 17 9.96 -84.42 -33.38
CA SER A 17 10.46 -85.76 -33.16
C SER A 17 10.12 -86.65 -34.36
N VAL A 18 11.12 -86.96 -35.18
CA VAL A 18 10.98 -87.84 -36.35
C VAL A 18 10.95 -89.30 -35.92
N GLU A 19 9.88 -89.71 -35.24
CA GLU A 19 9.56 -91.12 -35.01
C GLU A 19 8.68 -91.61 -36.17
N HIS A 20 9.09 -92.71 -36.81
CA HIS A 20 8.43 -93.33 -37.95
C HIS A 20 8.14 -94.81 -37.64
N ASP A 21 6.99 -95.29 -38.08
CA ASP A 21 6.44 -96.59 -37.67
C ASP A 21 7.26 -97.78 -38.22
N PRO A 22 7.29 -98.96 -37.56
CA PRO A 22 8.03 -100.13 -38.04
C PRO A 22 7.60 -100.63 -39.43
N GLN A 23 6.41 -100.26 -39.93
CA GLN A 23 5.95 -100.56 -41.29
C GLN A 23 6.67 -99.72 -42.37
N GLN A 24 7.33 -98.62 -41.99
CA GLN A 24 7.98 -97.68 -42.91
C GLN A 24 9.49 -97.93 -43.07
N CYS A 25 10.10 -98.80 -42.25
CA CYS A 25 11.53 -99.13 -42.35
C CYS A 25 11.82 -100.58 -41.92
N ASN A 26 12.17 -101.44 -42.89
CA ASN A 26 12.46 -102.85 -42.67
C ASN A 26 13.94 -103.17 -42.34
N HIS A 27 14.79 -102.16 -42.14
CA HIS A 27 16.22 -102.40 -41.87
C HIS A 27 16.47 -103.10 -40.53
N ARG A 28 17.32 -104.13 -40.57
CA ARG A 28 17.75 -104.91 -39.41
C ARG A 28 19.27 -104.87 -39.25
N LEU A 29 19.72 -104.85 -37.99
CA LEU A 29 21.12 -105.05 -37.59
C LEU A 29 21.14 -106.20 -36.58
N ASN A 30 22.03 -107.17 -36.80
CA ASN A 30 22.19 -108.37 -35.98
C ASN A 30 20.84 -109.07 -35.66
N GLY A 31 20.01 -109.25 -36.69
CA GLY A 31 18.71 -109.94 -36.61
C GLY A 31 17.52 -109.10 -36.10
N GLN A 32 17.77 -108.02 -35.36
CA GLN A 32 16.74 -107.12 -34.80
C GLN A 32 16.51 -105.90 -35.69
N PHE A 33 15.28 -105.37 -35.72
CA PHE A 33 14.98 -104.09 -36.38
C PHE A 33 15.69 -102.93 -35.69
N ILE A 34 16.19 -101.95 -36.46
CA ILE A 34 16.91 -100.79 -35.92
C ILE A 34 16.01 -99.93 -35.02
N HIS A 35 14.69 -99.93 -35.30
CA HIS A 35 13.66 -99.20 -34.56
C HIS A 35 13.10 -99.97 -33.35
N TYR A 36 13.66 -101.14 -32.99
CA TYR A 36 13.18 -101.94 -31.85
C TYR A 36 13.46 -101.23 -30.51
N LYS A 37 12.45 -100.51 -30.01
CA LYS A 37 12.32 -100.13 -28.60
C LYS A 37 11.82 -101.35 -27.81
N PRO A 38 12.54 -101.84 -26.78
CA PRO A 38 11.97 -102.81 -25.85
C PRO A 38 10.77 -102.20 -25.11
N LEU A 39 9.76 -103.02 -24.82
CA LEU A 39 8.54 -102.64 -24.11
C LEU A 39 8.79 -102.36 -22.63
N ARG A 40 9.87 -102.91 -22.06
CA ARG A 40 10.31 -102.61 -20.68
C ARG A 40 11.80 -102.29 -20.65
N ALA A 41 12.19 -101.30 -19.85
CA ALA A 41 13.59 -100.84 -19.76
C ALA A 41 14.59 -101.92 -19.29
N THR A 42 14.10 -103.02 -18.72
CA THR A 42 14.84 -104.20 -18.24
C THR A 42 14.99 -105.33 -19.27
N GLU A 43 14.26 -105.32 -20.38
CA GLU A 43 14.34 -106.40 -21.38
C GLU A 43 15.75 -106.50 -21.98
N GLY A 44 16.28 -107.72 -22.03
CA GLY A 44 17.62 -108.01 -22.56
C GLY A 44 18.79 -107.53 -21.70
N LYS A 45 18.56 -107.10 -20.45
CA LYS A 45 19.61 -106.63 -19.53
C LYS A 45 19.68 -107.49 -18.28
N THR A 46 20.89 -107.65 -17.73
CA THR A 46 21.09 -108.27 -16.41
C THR A 46 20.61 -107.34 -15.31
N VAL A 47 19.75 -107.85 -14.42
CA VAL A 47 19.12 -107.11 -13.33
C VAL A 47 19.39 -107.84 -12.02
N VAL A 48 19.76 -107.11 -10.97
CA VAL A 48 20.00 -107.65 -9.62
C VAL A 48 18.91 -107.13 -8.69
N ARG A 49 18.22 -108.04 -8.01
CA ARG A 49 17.19 -107.72 -7.02
C ARG A 49 17.83 -107.51 -5.65
N THR A 50 17.73 -106.30 -5.10
CA THR A 50 18.10 -105.99 -3.72
C THR A 50 16.84 -105.93 -2.83
N PHE A 51 17.00 -106.27 -1.56
CA PHE A 51 15.91 -106.27 -0.57
C PHE A 51 16.24 -105.26 0.52
N ASP A 52 15.62 -104.09 0.43
CA ASP A 52 15.71 -103.03 1.44
C ASP A 52 14.43 -103.03 2.32
N ALA A 53 14.43 -102.28 3.43
CA ALA A 53 13.34 -102.30 4.41
C ALA A 53 11.95 -101.91 3.83
N ASP A 54 11.93 -101.04 2.81
CA ASP A 54 10.71 -100.60 2.11
C ASP A 54 10.33 -101.51 0.92
N GLY A 55 10.91 -102.70 0.81
CA GLY A 55 10.61 -103.70 -0.22
C GLY A 55 11.67 -103.88 -1.31
N SER A 56 11.51 -104.93 -2.12
CA SER A 56 12.50 -105.32 -3.13
C SER A 56 12.58 -104.39 -4.33
N ARG A 57 13.80 -104.03 -4.76
CA ARG A 57 14.06 -103.20 -5.94
C ARG A 57 14.95 -103.92 -6.95
N ASP A 58 14.65 -103.75 -8.22
CA ASP A 58 15.35 -104.38 -9.34
C ASP A 58 16.31 -103.39 -10.01
N LEU A 59 17.62 -103.53 -9.74
CA LEU A 59 18.66 -102.63 -10.25
C LEU A 59 19.30 -103.19 -11.54
N ILE A 60 19.26 -102.40 -12.61
CA ILE A 60 19.89 -102.74 -13.89
C ILE A 60 21.40 -102.51 -13.79
N VAL A 61 22.19 -103.56 -14.06
CA VAL A 61 23.66 -103.46 -14.06
C VAL A 61 24.14 -102.68 -15.30
N PRO A 62 24.95 -101.62 -15.15
CA PRO A 62 25.52 -100.90 -16.30
C PRO A 62 26.47 -101.79 -17.10
N ASN A 63 26.09 -102.12 -18.34
CA ASN A 63 26.95 -102.90 -19.23
C ASN A 63 28.16 -102.05 -19.68
N ARG A 64 29.39 -102.58 -19.52
CA ARG A 64 30.65 -101.88 -19.79
C ARG A 64 31.23 -102.16 -21.18
N CYS A 65 30.61 -103.00 -21.98
CA CYS A 65 30.99 -103.17 -23.39
C CYS A 65 30.82 -101.85 -24.17
N PRO A 66 31.65 -101.58 -25.20
CA PRO A 66 31.44 -100.45 -26.08
C PRO A 66 30.07 -100.52 -26.77
N ILE A 67 29.54 -99.36 -27.16
CA ILE A 67 28.20 -99.28 -27.77
C ILE A 67 28.31 -99.61 -29.26
N ASP A 68 28.04 -100.87 -29.63
CA ASP A 68 28.04 -101.39 -31.02
C ASP A 68 26.98 -100.74 -31.95
N ARG A 69 26.33 -99.66 -31.52
CA ARG A 69 25.30 -98.91 -32.27
C ARG A 69 25.76 -97.47 -32.47
N PRO A 70 26.28 -97.09 -33.65
CA PRO A 70 26.66 -95.70 -33.91
C PRO A 70 25.44 -94.77 -33.93
N ALA A 71 25.52 -93.67 -33.19
CA ALA A 71 24.45 -92.68 -33.09
C ALA A 71 24.67 -91.51 -34.07
N ILE A 72 23.68 -91.24 -34.93
CA ILE A 72 23.73 -90.13 -35.89
C ILE A 72 23.24 -88.85 -35.20
N LEU A 73 24.10 -87.81 -35.18
CA LEU A 73 23.84 -86.53 -34.52
C LEU A 73 23.72 -85.39 -35.54
N GLY A 74 22.71 -84.54 -35.38
CA GLY A 74 22.52 -83.35 -36.23
C GLY A 74 23.62 -82.31 -36.01
N GLN A 75 24.11 -81.69 -37.09
CA GLN A 75 25.27 -80.79 -37.03
C GLN A 75 25.01 -79.52 -36.18
N SER A 76 23.75 -79.10 -36.04
CA SER A 76 23.32 -78.03 -35.12
C SER A 76 23.45 -78.45 -33.65
N GLU A 77 23.05 -79.68 -33.31
CA GLU A 77 23.24 -80.23 -31.95
C GLU A 77 24.72 -80.47 -31.65
N PHE A 78 25.52 -80.93 -32.63
CA PHE A 78 26.97 -81.03 -32.48
C PHE A 78 27.63 -79.67 -32.19
N ARG A 79 27.23 -78.60 -32.90
CA ARG A 79 27.72 -77.23 -32.62
C ARG A 79 27.28 -76.75 -31.22
N ARG A 80 26.02 -76.98 -30.83
CA ARG A 80 25.52 -76.67 -29.47
C ARG A 80 26.32 -77.40 -28.39
N LEU A 81 26.52 -78.72 -28.55
CA LEU A 81 27.29 -79.53 -27.61
C LEU A 81 28.76 -79.11 -27.56
N LYS A 82 29.37 -78.75 -28.70
CA LYS A 82 30.75 -78.22 -28.76
C LYS A 82 30.88 -76.86 -28.06
N GLN A 83 29.87 -75.99 -28.13
CA GLN A 83 29.81 -74.74 -27.37
C GLN A 83 29.59 -74.99 -25.88
N GLN A 84 28.72 -75.93 -25.50
CA GLN A 84 28.46 -76.29 -24.10
C GLN A 84 29.64 -77.04 -23.43
N ALA A 85 30.46 -77.74 -24.22
CA ALA A 85 31.69 -78.41 -23.77
C ALA A 85 32.92 -77.49 -23.75
N HIS A 86 32.80 -76.23 -24.19
CA HIS A 86 33.89 -75.26 -24.10
C HIS A 86 34.00 -74.74 -22.67
N VAL A 87 35.05 -75.19 -21.96
CA VAL A 87 35.33 -74.78 -20.58
C VAL A 87 35.91 -73.36 -20.58
N VAL A 88 35.03 -72.38 -20.35
CA VAL A 88 35.37 -70.96 -20.25
C VAL A 88 36.41 -70.75 -19.14
N THR A 89 37.62 -70.33 -19.54
CA THR A 89 38.75 -70.10 -18.63
C THR A 89 38.63 -68.74 -17.93
N LEU A 90 39.54 -68.47 -16.99
CA LEU A 90 39.59 -67.17 -16.30
C LEU A 90 39.91 -66.00 -17.25
N LYS A 91 40.64 -66.23 -18.36
CA LYS A 91 40.92 -65.18 -19.35
C LYS A 91 39.67 -64.83 -20.15
N ASP A 92 39.00 -65.84 -20.70
CA ASP A 92 37.80 -65.69 -21.50
C ASP A 92 36.68 -64.98 -20.70
N ARG A 93 36.60 -65.21 -19.38
CA ARG A 93 35.70 -64.45 -18.48
C ARG A 93 36.06 -62.98 -18.36
N VAL A 94 37.35 -62.62 -18.28
CA VAL A 94 37.79 -61.22 -18.23
C VAL A 94 37.51 -60.54 -19.56
N GLU A 95 37.83 -61.18 -20.68
CA GLU A 95 37.55 -60.65 -22.02
C GLU A 95 36.04 -60.43 -22.23
N MET A 96 35.17 -61.35 -21.80
CA MET A 96 33.72 -61.16 -21.81
C MET A 96 33.24 -59.98 -20.94
N ILE A 97 33.85 -59.76 -19.78
CA ILE A 97 33.52 -58.61 -18.90
C ILE A 97 33.96 -57.31 -19.58
N GLU A 98 35.19 -57.24 -20.09
CA GLU A 98 35.70 -56.08 -20.81
C GLU A 98 34.88 -55.75 -22.07
N GLU A 99 34.37 -56.75 -22.79
CA GLU A 99 33.48 -56.52 -23.93
C GLU A 99 32.11 -55.99 -23.50
N ALA A 100 31.54 -56.53 -22.42
CA ALA A 100 30.29 -56.02 -21.85
C ALA A 100 30.44 -54.58 -21.34
N GLU A 101 31.57 -54.25 -20.70
CA GLU A 101 31.89 -52.88 -20.29
C GLU A 101 32.13 -51.95 -21.49
N ARG A 102 32.88 -52.39 -22.51
CA ARG A 102 33.05 -51.64 -23.77
C ARG A 102 31.72 -51.36 -24.46
N GLN A 103 30.77 -52.30 -24.47
CA GLN A 103 29.42 -52.09 -25.02
C GLN A 103 28.59 -51.13 -24.15
N ARG A 104 28.58 -51.32 -22.82
CA ARG A 104 27.90 -50.43 -21.86
C ARG A 104 28.39 -48.99 -21.97
N ASN A 105 29.70 -48.78 -22.07
CA ASN A 105 30.31 -47.46 -22.14
C ASN A 105 29.97 -46.74 -23.44
N LYS A 106 29.87 -47.46 -24.58
CA LYS A 106 29.34 -46.90 -25.85
C LYS A 106 27.89 -46.43 -25.70
N LEU A 107 27.00 -47.27 -25.18
CA LEU A 107 25.60 -46.93 -24.96
C LEU A 107 25.42 -45.75 -23.98
N GLN A 108 26.28 -45.64 -22.96
CA GLN A 108 26.30 -44.48 -22.07
C GLN A 108 26.80 -43.22 -22.78
N ALA A 109 27.83 -43.30 -23.62
CA ALA A 109 28.32 -42.16 -24.41
C ALA A 109 27.26 -41.65 -25.40
N GLU A 110 26.60 -42.55 -26.14
CA GLU A 110 25.47 -42.19 -27.03
C GLU A 110 24.29 -41.56 -26.26
N SER A 111 24.01 -42.05 -25.05
CA SER A 111 22.98 -41.48 -24.18
C SER A 111 23.35 -40.09 -23.65
N MET A 112 24.63 -39.86 -23.33
CA MET A 112 25.13 -38.55 -22.92
C MET A 112 25.13 -37.55 -24.08
N GLN A 113 25.62 -37.93 -25.27
CA GLN A 113 25.54 -37.10 -26.47
C GLN A 113 24.10 -36.68 -26.78
N ARG A 114 23.16 -37.62 -26.76
CA ARG A 114 21.73 -37.34 -27.01
C ARG A 114 21.10 -36.44 -25.94
N LYS A 115 21.58 -36.48 -24.70
CA LYS A 115 21.21 -35.52 -23.63
C LYS A 115 21.84 -34.16 -23.87
N ASP A 116 23.12 -34.10 -24.24
CA ASP A 116 23.83 -32.85 -24.49
C ASP A 116 23.23 -32.10 -25.69
N ASP A 117 22.80 -32.82 -26.74
CA ASP A 117 22.12 -32.22 -27.89
C ASP A 117 20.70 -31.74 -27.55
N LEU A 118 19.96 -32.48 -26.71
CA LEU A 118 18.71 -31.98 -26.13
C LEU A 118 18.94 -30.73 -25.25
N MET A 119 20.00 -30.70 -24.45
CA MET A 119 20.38 -29.54 -23.63
C MET A 119 20.85 -28.36 -24.48
N LYS A 120 21.48 -28.59 -25.64
CA LYS A 120 21.79 -27.53 -26.63
C LYS A 120 20.52 -26.98 -27.28
N ALA A 121 19.56 -27.84 -27.59
CA ALA A 121 18.27 -27.45 -28.18
C ALA A 121 17.31 -26.77 -27.17
N GLN A 122 17.39 -27.11 -25.88
CA GLN A 122 16.61 -26.51 -24.79
C GLN A 122 17.22 -25.23 -24.20
N LYS A 123 18.52 -24.98 -24.40
CA LYS A 123 19.10 -23.66 -24.11
C LYS A 123 18.38 -22.61 -24.95
N GLU A 124 17.96 -21.54 -24.28
CA GLU A 124 17.21 -20.43 -24.88
C GLU A 124 17.86 -19.98 -26.19
N GLN A 125 17.15 -20.17 -27.31
CA GLN A 125 17.59 -19.70 -28.62
C GLN A 125 17.47 -18.18 -28.65
N LYS A 126 18.52 -17.50 -28.16
CA LYS A 126 18.63 -16.04 -28.18
C LYS A 126 18.29 -15.54 -29.58
N ALA A 127 17.36 -14.58 -29.66
CA ALA A 127 16.88 -14.07 -30.93
C ALA A 127 18.05 -13.62 -31.81
N VAL A 128 18.06 -14.10 -33.06
CA VAL A 128 19.11 -13.74 -34.03
C VAL A 128 19.00 -12.24 -34.33
N PRO A 129 20.12 -11.48 -34.36
CA PRO A 129 20.09 -10.06 -34.69
C PRO A 129 19.37 -9.78 -36.03
N GLY A 130 18.43 -8.84 -36.01
CA GLY A 130 17.55 -8.52 -37.14
C GLY A 130 16.32 -9.41 -37.30
N SER A 131 16.08 -10.37 -36.39
CA SER A 131 14.89 -11.23 -36.45
C SER A 131 13.62 -10.54 -35.95
N LYS A 132 12.45 -10.97 -36.45
CA LYS A 132 11.15 -10.51 -35.95
C LYS A 132 10.99 -10.78 -34.44
N LEU A 133 11.58 -11.87 -33.94
CA LEU A 133 11.56 -12.21 -32.51
C LEU A 133 12.31 -11.13 -31.70
N GLU A 134 13.52 -10.75 -32.12
CA GLU A 134 14.28 -9.66 -31.48
C GLU A 134 13.50 -8.33 -31.49
N THR A 135 12.79 -8.00 -32.58
CA THR A 135 11.98 -6.76 -32.60
C THR A 135 10.86 -6.77 -31.56
N VAL A 136 10.19 -7.92 -31.36
CA VAL A 136 9.12 -8.08 -30.37
C VAL A 136 9.68 -8.13 -28.95
N GLU A 137 10.79 -8.82 -28.73
CA GLU A 137 11.52 -8.84 -27.45
C GLU A 137 12.06 -7.45 -27.08
N SER A 138 12.61 -6.71 -28.04
CA SER A 138 13.08 -5.33 -27.86
C SER A 138 11.93 -4.39 -27.51
N GLU A 139 10.76 -4.53 -28.17
CA GLU A 139 9.57 -3.79 -27.79
C GLU A 139 9.05 -4.18 -26.40
N ALA A 140 9.01 -5.47 -26.06
CA ALA A 140 8.61 -5.95 -24.74
C ALA A 140 9.56 -5.43 -23.65
N ALA A 141 10.87 -5.43 -23.90
CA ALA A 141 11.88 -4.87 -23.02
C ALA A 141 11.71 -3.34 -22.85
N LYS A 142 11.44 -2.59 -23.93
CA LYS A 142 11.14 -1.15 -23.88
C LYS A 142 9.86 -0.87 -23.08
N LYS A 143 8.79 -1.65 -23.30
CA LYS A 143 7.51 -1.56 -22.57
C LYS A 143 7.71 -1.86 -21.08
N ASN A 144 8.43 -2.93 -20.73
CA ASN A 144 8.78 -3.28 -19.35
C ASN A 144 9.67 -2.22 -18.69
N LEU A 145 10.68 -1.69 -19.38
CA LEU A 145 11.53 -0.62 -18.88
C LEU A 145 10.73 0.67 -18.62
N TYR A 146 9.79 1.01 -19.50
CA TYR A 146 8.86 2.13 -19.30
C TYR A 146 7.96 1.90 -18.09
N LEU A 147 7.38 0.70 -17.91
CA LEU A 147 6.56 0.36 -16.75
C LEU A 147 7.38 0.41 -15.44
N LEU A 148 8.62 -0.09 -15.43
CA LEU A 148 9.54 -0.02 -14.30
C LEU A 148 10.01 1.42 -13.99
N ARG A 149 10.14 2.27 -15.00
CA ARG A 149 10.40 3.71 -14.81
C ARG A 149 9.17 4.41 -14.24
N ARG A 150 7.98 4.16 -14.80
CA ARG A 150 6.74 4.81 -14.40
C ARG A 150 6.29 4.40 -13.00
N SER A 151 6.50 3.15 -12.59
CA SER A 151 6.25 2.72 -11.21
C SER A 151 7.21 3.38 -10.21
N LYS A 152 8.51 3.50 -10.54
CA LYS A 152 9.47 4.27 -9.71
C LYS A 152 9.09 5.75 -9.62
N GLU A 153 8.69 6.39 -10.72
CA GLU A 153 8.17 7.75 -10.72
C GLU A 153 6.93 7.89 -9.81
N LEU A 154 5.97 6.98 -9.90
CA LEU A 154 4.76 6.99 -9.07
C LEU A 154 5.06 6.78 -7.58
N ILE A 155 6.05 5.94 -7.24
CA ILE A 155 6.52 5.77 -5.85
C ILE A 155 7.13 7.09 -5.33
N ILE A 156 7.92 7.79 -6.15
CA ILE A 156 8.49 9.09 -5.80
C ILE A 156 7.41 10.18 -5.71
N GLU A 157 6.39 10.17 -6.58
CA GLU A 157 5.23 11.07 -6.49
C GLU A 157 4.36 10.84 -5.24
N GLN A 158 4.52 9.71 -4.54
CA GLN A 158 3.91 9.45 -3.24
C GLN A 158 4.75 9.91 -2.04
N ASP A 159 5.98 10.39 -2.21
CA ASP A 159 6.71 11.07 -1.12
C ASP A 159 6.01 12.40 -0.79
N ASP A 160 5.73 12.66 0.49
CA ASP A 160 4.97 13.84 0.90
C ASP A 160 5.67 15.17 0.58
N ARG A 161 7.01 15.18 0.45
CA ARG A 161 7.76 16.36 -0.05
C ARG A 161 7.41 16.64 -1.51
N VAL A 162 7.24 15.59 -2.31
CA VAL A 162 6.82 15.71 -3.72
C VAL A 162 5.35 16.09 -3.81
N LYS A 163 4.47 15.58 -2.91
CA LYS A 163 3.08 16.06 -2.82
C LYS A 163 3.00 17.56 -2.49
N VAL A 164 3.77 18.03 -1.49
CA VAL A 164 3.86 19.45 -1.13
C VAL A 164 4.40 20.29 -2.29
N ALA A 165 5.43 19.81 -3.00
CA ALA A 165 5.95 20.47 -4.20
C ALA A 165 4.93 20.55 -5.33
N ASN A 166 4.17 19.47 -5.59
CA ASN A 166 3.08 19.48 -6.58
C ASN A 166 2.03 20.57 -6.23
N GLY A 167 1.69 20.73 -4.95
CA GLY A 167 0.79 21.80 -4.48
C GLY A 167 1.35 23.21 -4.69
N ILE A 168 2.64 23.43 -4.40
CA ILE A 168 3.33 24.72 -4.63
C ILE A 168 3.40 25.04 -6.13
N ILE A 169 3.73 24.05 -6.97
CA ILE A 169 3.77 24.17 -8.43
C ILE A 169 2.38 24.49 -9.00
N LEU A 170 1.32 23.83 -8.51
CA LEU A 170 -0.05 24.12 -8.93
C LEU A 170 -0.46 25.55 -8.55
N ALA A 171 -0.20 25.98 -7.31
CA ALA A 171 -0.48 27.35 -6.87
C ALA A 171 0.28 28.40 -7.70
N ALA A 172 1.53 28.12 -8.08
CA ALA A 172 2.32 28.99 -8.95
C ALA A 172 1.73 29.06 -10.38
N LYS A 173 1.31 27.93 -10.97
CA LYS A 173 0.60 27.91 -12.27
C LYS A 173 -0.69 28.72 -12.22
N CYS A 174 -1.51 28.56 -11.17
CA CYS A 174 -2.73 29.35 -10.98
C CYS A 174 -2.45 30.85 -10.84
N ARG A 175 -1.34 31.24 -10.17
CA ARG A 175 -0.90 32.64 -10.06
C ARG A 175 -0.42 33.21 -11.40
N ALA A 176 0.30 32.43 -12.20
CA ALA A 176 0.73 32.83 -13.54
C ALA A 176 -0.47 33.06 -14.47
N ILE A 177 -1.42 32.12 -14.52
CA ILE A 177 -2.66 32.25 -15.31
C ILE A 177 -3.47 33.47 -14.87
N ARG A 178 -3.68 33.67 -13.56
CA ARG A 178 -4.40 34.84 -13.03
C ARG A 178 -3.72 36.15 -13.41
N ASN A 179 -2.39 36.22 -13.36
CA ASN A 179 -1.67 37.43 -13.74
C ASN A 179 -1.75 37.72 -15.24
N ALA A 180 -1.73 36.68 -16.09
CA ALA A 180 -1.97 36.81 -17.52
C ALA A 180 -3.39 37.35 -17.80
N GLN A 181 -4.42 36.77 -17.17
CA GLN A 181 -5.81 37.24 -17.27
C GLN A 181 -6.01 38.69 -16.79
N ILE A 182 -5.26 39.13 -15.76
CA ILE A 182 -5.28 40.53 -15.31
C ILE A 182 -4.62 41.46 -16.32
N ALA A 183 -3.54 41.02 -17.00
CA ALA A 183 -2.91 41.80 -18.07
C ALA A 183 -3.83 41.89 -19.31
N GLU A 184 -4.40 40.76 -19.74
CA GLU A 184 -5.40 40.66 -20.82
C GLU A 184 -6.60 41.58 -20.55
N LYS A 185 -7.19 41.50 -19.35
CA LYS A 185 -8.32 42.38 -18.98
C LYS A 185 -7.96 43.87 -19.09
N LYS A 186 -6.74 44.27 -18.70
CA LYS A 186 -6.30 45.67 -18.83
C LYS A 186 -6.16 46.12 -20.28
N VAL A 187 -5.71 45.24 -21.18
CA VAL A 187 -5.64 45.53 -22.63
C VAL A 187 -7.05 45.68 -23.20
N VAL A 188 -7.99 44.78 -22.84
CA VAL A 188 -9.40 44.89 -23.24
C VAL A 188 -10.06 46.16 -22.69
N GLU A 189 -9.74 46.55 -21.45
CA GLU A 189 -10.23 47.78 -20.82
C GLU A 189 -9.70 49.04 -21.55
N GLN A 190 -8.43 49.05 -21.95
CA GLN A 190 -7.84 50.13 -22.75
C GLN A 190 -8.47 50.23 -24.14
N GLN A 191 -8.64 49.10 -24.84
CA GLN A 191 -9.31 49.04 -26.14
C GLN A 191 -10.77 49.54 -26.07
N LEU A 192 -11.50 49.17 -25.02
CA LEU A 192 -12.86 49.64 -24.77
C LEU A 192 -12.91 51.15 -24.48
N GLN A 193 -11.95 51.69 -23.73
CA GLN A 193 -11.84 53.14 -23.49
C GLN A 193 -11.54 53.91 -24.78
N GLU A 194 -10.71 53.36 -25.68
CA GLU A 194 -10.38 53.99 -26.95
C GLU A 194 -11.55 53.98 -27.96
N GLU A 195 -12.27 52.86 -28.09
CA GLU A 195 -13.49 52.81 -28.91
C GLU A 195 -14.64 53.64 -28.32
N ASN A 196 -14.81 53.69 -27.00
CA ASN A 196 -15.79 54.60 -26.38
C ASN A 196 -15.45 56.07 -26.70
N ARG A 197 -14.18 56.48 -26.58
CA ARG A 197 -13.73 57.83 -26.94
C ARG A 197 -13.96 58.15 -28.42
N ARG A 198 -13.77 57.17 -29.31
CA ARG A 198 -14.07 57.27 -30.75
C ARG A 198 -15.56 57.46 -31.02
N LEU A 199 -16.43 56.75 -30.29
CA LEU A 199 -17.89 56.90 -30.35
C LEU A 199 -18.35 58.27 -29.81
N ASP A 200 -17.82 58.71 -28.66
CA ASP A 200 -18.11 60.03 -28.09
C ASP A 200 -17.75 61.17 -29.05
N MET A 201 -16.60 61.07 -29.73
CA MET A 201 -16.20 62.03 -30.77
C MET A 201 -17.16 62.01 -31.97
N MET A 202 -17.71 60.85 -32.35
CA MET A 202 -18.72 60.76 -33.41
C MET A 202 -20.06 61.37 -32.97
N MET A 203 -20.49 61.12 -31.74
CA MET A 203 -21.73 61.66 -31.15
C MET A 203 -21.65 63.19 -30.98
N GLU A 204 -20.52 63.73 -30.52
CA GLU A 204 -20.29 65.18 -30.45
C GLU A 204 -20.34 65.82 -31.85
N GLN A 205 -19.69 65.20 -32.85
CA GLN A 205 -19.79 65.68 -34.24
C GLN A 205 -21.24 65.65 -34.78
N GLN A 206 -22.04 64.65 -34.42
CA GLN A 206 -23.47 64.61 -34.76
C GLN A 206 -24.25 65.72 -34.04
N ARG A 207 -24.02 65.92 -32.73
CA ARG A 207 -24.65 67.00 -31.96
C ARG A 207 -24.35 68.37 -32.54
N GLN A 208 -23.09 68.64 -32.91
CA GLN A 208 -22.69 69.89 -33.55
C GLN A 208 -23.33 70.09 -34.93
N LYS A 209 -23.50 69.02 -35.72
CA LYS A 209 -24.24 69.08 -37.00
C LYS A 209 -25.71 69.42 -36.76
N LEU A 210 -26.37 68.78 -35.78
CA LEU A 210 -27.76 69.04 -35.43
C LEU A 210 -27.98 70.47 -34.94
N ILE A 211 -27.14 70.97 -34.03
CA ILE A 211 -27.17 72.37 -33.55
C ILE A 211 -27.06 73.32 -34.75
N LYS A 212 -26.07 73.13 -35.63
CA LYS A 212 -25.88 73.95 -36.84
C LYS A 212 -27.06 73.89 -37.83
N THR A 213 -27.85 72.80 -37.84
CA THR A 213 -29.09 72.75 -38.63
C THR A 213 -30.25 73.48 -37.95
N GLU A 214 -30.37 73.43 -36.62
CA GLU A 214 -31.37 74.18 -35.86
C GLU A 214 -31.10 75.70 -35.90
N GLU A 215 -29.83 76.12 -35.77
CA GLU A 215 -29.42 77.51 -35.95
C GLU A 215 -29.82 78.04 -37.33
N LYS A 216 -29.59 77.26 -38.40
CA LYS A 216 -30.03 77.62 -39.76
C LYS A 216 -31.56 77.71 -39.91
N LYS A 217 -32.33 76.83 -39.25
CA LYS A 217 -33.80 76.95 -39.20
C LYS A 217 -34.22 78.24 -38.50
N ARG A 218 -33.64 78.53 -37.32
CA ARG A 218 -33.92 79.74 -36.53
C ARG A 218 -33.55 81.02 -37.28
N GLU A 219 -32.45 81.03 -38.03
CA GLU A 219 -32.13 82.12 -38.96
C GLU A 219 -33.20 82.32 -40.03
N ILE A 220 -33.64 81.24 -40.69
CA ILE A 220 -34.67 81.30 -41.74
C ILE A 220 -36.01 81.81 -41.15
N GLU A 221 -36.39 81.35 -39.96
CA GLU A 221 -37.56 81.85 -39.24
C GLU A 221 -37.41 83.32 -38.85
N ASN A 222 -36.26 83.75 -38.33
CA ASN A 222 -36.04 85.15 -37.96
C ASN A 222 -36.06 86.06 -39.20
N LYS A 223 -35.50 85.60 -40.33
CA LYS A 223 -35.59 86.29 -41.62
C LYS A 223 -37.04 86.38 -42.14
N LYS A 224 -37.87 85.34 -41.92
CA LYS A 224 -39.33 85.40 -42.19
C LYS A 224 -40.05 86.38 -41.26
N LYS A 225 -39.80 86.33 -39.95
CA LYS A 225 -40.38 87.23 -38.94
C LYS A 225 -40.01 88.68 -39.21
N GLN A 226 -38.77 88.97 -39.61
CA GLN A 226 -38.32 90.30 -40.03
C GLN A 226 -39.09 90.82 -41.24
N ARG A 227 -39.26 90.00 -42.30
CA ARG A 227 -40.05 90.37 -43.49
C ARG A 227 -41.50 90.70 -43.13
N TYR A 228 -42.15 89.82 -42.37
CA TYR A 228 -43.51 90.06 -41.89
C TYR A 228 -43.64 91.35 -41.05
N VAL A 229 -42.68 91.63 -40.16
CA VAL A 229 -42.64 92.88 -39.39
C VAL A 229 -42.42 94.11 -40.28
N THR A 230 -41.66 94.01 -41.38
CA THR A 230 -41.55 95.12 -42.36
C THR A 230 -42.83 95.30 -43.17
N GLU A 231 -43.50 94.22 -43.57
CA GLU A 231 -44.77 94.24 -44.30
C GLU A 231 -45.89 94.86 -43.44
N VAL A 232 -46.04 94.43 -42.18
CA VAL A 232 -47.02 95.02 -41.23
C VAL A 232 -46.70 96.49 -40.93
N LYS A 233 -45.42 96.87 -40.81
CA LYS A 233 -45.03 98.29 -40.65
C LYS A 233 -45.32 99.13 -41.89
N GLN A 234 -45.39 98.53 -43.08
CA GLN A 234 -45.81 99.22 -44.29
C GLN A 234 -47.34 99.39 -44.31
N GLN A 235 -48.09 98.34 -44.01
CA GLN A 235 -49.56 98.38 -43.89
C GLN A 235 -50.05 99.40 -42.85
N ILE A 236 -49.34 99.54 -41.72
CA ILE A 236 -49.66 100.58 -40.72
C ILE A 236 -49.53 101.98 -41.33
N LYS A 237 -48.44 102.26 -42.07
CA LYS A 237 -48.25 103.56 -42.73
C LYS A 237 -49.27 103.82 -43.84
N GLU A 238 -49.63 102.79 -44.59
CA GLU A 238 -50.67 102.87 -45.63
C GLU A 238 -52.02 103.22 -44.99
N ASN A 239 -52.36 102.58 -43.85
CA ASN A 239 -53.55 102.91 -43.06
C ASN A 239 -53.51 104.33 -42.46
N GLU A 240 -52.37 104.76 -41.89
CA GLU A 240 -52.17 106.13 -41.38
C GLU A 240 -52.40 107.18 -42.48
N ILE A 241 -51.90 106.93 -43.69
CA ILE A 241 -52.12 107.80 -44.86
C ILE A 241 -53.61 107.81 -45.27
N THR A 242 -54.31 106.67 -45.25
CA THR A 242 -55.75 106.67 -45.53
C THR A 242 -56.57 107.42 -44.48
N GLN A 243 -56.23 107.32 -43.20
CA GLN A 243 -56.92 108.06 -42.13
C GLN A 243 -56.71 109.57 -42.27
N LEU A 244 -55.52 110.02 -42.67
CA LEU A 244 -55.25 111.43 -42.96
C LEU A 244 -56.08 111.93 -44.16
N LEU A 245 -56.19 111.13 -45.23
CA LEU A 245 -57.03 111.46 -46.40
C LEU A 245 -58.54 111.45 -46.09
N GLU A 246 -59.00 110.62 -45.15
CA GLU A 246 -60.39 110.63 -44.67
C GLU A 246 -60.67 111.83 -43.76
N ALA A 247 -59.72 112.21 -42.91
CA ALA A 247 -59.82 113.44 -42.10
C ALA A 247 -59.86 114.70 -42.97
N GLU A 248 -59.02 114.79 -44.01
CA GLU A 248 -59.00 115.90 -44.96
C GLU A 248 -60.34 116.06 -45.70
N LYS A 249 -60.93 114.96 -46.21
CA LYS A 249 -62.29 114.96 -46.78
C LYS A 249 -63.34 115.42 -45.78
N THR A 250 -63.26 114.91 -44.54
CA THR A 250 -64.21 115.28 -43.47
C THR A 250 -64.13 116.78 -43.13
N GLU A 251 -62.93 117.37 -43.21
CA GLU A 251 -62.77 118.84 -43.13
C GLU A 251 -63.38 119.57 -44.33
N GLU A 252 -63.19 119.10 -45.56
CA GLU A 252 -63.81 119.72 -46.74
C GLU A 252 -65.35 119.66 -46.68
N GLU A 253 -65.92 118.51 -46.33
CA GLU A 253 -67.36 118.33 -46.09
C GLU A 253 -67.84 119.27 -44.97
N SER A 254 -67.11 119.37 -43.85
CA SER A 254 -67.43 120.29 -42.75
C SER A 254 -67.37 121.76 -43.17
N ARG A 255 -66.41 122.15 -44.02
CA ARG A 255 -66.30 123.51 -44.59
C ARG A 255 -67.46 123.81 -45.54
N MET A 256 -67.97 122.81 -46.27
CA MET A 256 -69.16 122.96 -47.13
C MET A 256 -70.46 123.00 -46.32
N LEU A 257 -70.59 122.16 -45.30
CA LEU A 257 -71.74 122.15 -44.38
C LEU A 257 -71.88 123.48 -43.64
N ASN A 258 -70.78 124.06 -43.15
CA ASN A 258 -70.80 125.38 -42.50
C ASN A 258 -71.25 126.51 -43.43
N LYS A 259 -70.86 126.49 -44.73
CA LYS A 259 -71.35 127.46 -45.72
C LYS A 259 -72.87 127.33 -45.93
N ALA A 260 -73.39 126.10 -45.99
CA ALA A 260 -74.83 125.85 -46.10
C ALA A 260 -75.59 126.29 -44.83
N LEU A 261 -75.04 126.04 -43.64
CA LEU A 261 -75.63 126.45 -42.36
C LEU A 261 -75.72 127.98 -42.23
N ILE A 262 -74.69 128.72 -42.65
CA ILE A 262 -74.69 130.19 -42.66
C ILE A 262 -75.74 130.76 -43.64
N ALA A 263 -76.00 130.08 -44.76
CA ALA A 263 -77.10 130.44 -45.66
C ALA A 263 -78.47 130.18 -45.01
N LEU A 264 -78.64 129.01 -44.39
CA LEU A 264 -79.89 128.64 -43.70
C LEU A 264 -80.22 129.61 -42.55
N GLN A 265 -79.22 130.02 -41.75
CA GLN A 265 -79.41 130.95 -40.64
C GLN A 265 -79.96 132.31 -41.08
N LYS A 266 -79.60 132.79 -42.29
CA LYS A 266 -80.17 134.03 -42.83
C LYS A 266 -81.66 133.88 -43.18
N GLU A 267 -82.05 132.76 -43.78
CA GLU A 267 -83.48 132.46 -43.96
C GLU A 267 -84.21 132.26 -42.63
N GLU A 268 -83.56 131.70 -41.61
CA GLU A 268 -84.17 131.53 -40.29
C GLU A 268 -84.35 132.85 -39.54
N GLU A 269 -83.47 133.84 -39.68
CA GLU A 269 -83.72 135.19 -39.13
C GLU A 269 -84.98 135.83 -39.73
N GLU A 270 -85.19 135.70 -41.05
CA GLU A 270 -86.40 136.18 -41.72
C GLU A 270 -87.66 135.44 -41.24
N LYS A 271 -87.61 134.11 -41.16
CA LYS A 271 -88.71 133.26 -40.66
C LYS A 271 -88.97 133.48 -39.16
N LEU A 272 -87.97 133.82 -38.36
CA LEU A 272 -88.12 134.08 -36.92
C LEU A 272 -88.80 135.42 -36.64
N ARG A 273 -88.60 136.44 -37.48
CA ARG A 273 -89.38 137.69 -37.43
C ARG A 273 -90.87 137.39 -37.58
N GLN A 274 -91.25 136.60 -38.59
CA GLN A 274 -92.63 136.16 -38.83
C GLN A 274 -93.18 135.29 -37.69
N LYS A 275 -92.38 134.37 -37.12
CA LYS A 275 -92.82 133.52 -36.00
C LYS A 275 -93.06 134.30 -34.69
N LYS A 276 -92.37 135.42 -34.44
CA LYS A 276 -92.64 136.25 -33.25
C LYS A 276 -94.02 136.89 -33.27
N GLU A 277 -94.57 137.21 -34.44
CA GLU A 277 -95.95 137.72 -34.61
C GLU A 277 -97.03 136.66 -34.34
N THR A 278 -96.69 135.37 -34.34
CA THR A 278 -97.63 134.26 -34.13
C THR A 278 -97.52 133.61 -32.76
N GLN A 279 -96.30 133.42 -32.21
CA GLN A 279 -96.12 132.70 -30.94
C GLN A 279 -96.73 133.41 -29.72
N LEU A 280 -96.92 134.74 -29.80
CA LEU A 280 -97.65 135.54 -28.83
C LEU A 280 -99.11 135.08 -28.60
N LYS A 281 -99.67 134.24 -29.48
CA LYS A 281 -101.08 133.80 -29.49
C LYS A 281 -101.32 132.41 -28.90
N MET A 282 -100.29 131.71 -28.40
CA MET A 282 -100.34 130.25 -28.11
C MET A 282 -99.95 129.82 -26.69
N ARG A 283 -99.53 130.73 -25.80
CA ARG A 283 -98.80 130.32 -24.56
C ARG A 283 -99.68 129.98 -23.34
N GLU A 284 -101.01 129.94 -23.49
CA GLU A 284 -101.94 130.01 -22.34
C GLU A 284 -102.41 128.63 -21.80
N GLU A 285 -102.09 127.50 -22.46
CA GLU A 285 -102.92 126.27 -22.33
C GLU A 285 -102.35 125.07 -21.52
N PHE A 286 -101.03 124.94 -21.31
CA PHE A 286 -100.42 123.59 -21.18
C PHE A 286 -100.04 123.04 -19.77
N ARG A 287 -100.16 123.81 -18.69
CA ARG A 287 -99.44 123.59 -17.41
C ARG A 287 -99.92 122.37 -16.57
N LYS A 288 -99.26 121.21 -16.74
CA LYS A 288 -99.63 119.87 -16.20
C LYS A 288 -98.42 119.13 -15.58
N ALA A 289 -98.61 117.94 -14.97
CA ALA A 289 -97.62 117.19 -14.15
C ALA A 289 -97.58 115.67 -14.44
N ASN A 290 -96.71 114.91 -13.72
CA ASN A 290 -96.55 113.44 -13.76
C ASN A 290 -95.80 112.96 -12.49
N GLU A 291 -96.19 111.82 -11.90
CA GLU A 291 -95.80 111.40 -10.54
C GLU A 291 -94.89 110.13 -10.46
N GLU A 292 -95.15 109.16 -9.55
CA GLU A 292 -94.14 108.34 -8.85
C GLU A 292 -94.36 106.80 -8.95
N ALA A 293 -93.29 105.98 -8.97
CA ALA A 293 -93.35 104.51 -8.93
C ALA A 293 -91.98 103.82 -8.62
N GLU A 294 -91.89 102.97 -7.58
CA GLU A 294 -90.66 102.20 -7.24
C GLU A 294 -90.90 100.97 -6.30
N ARG A 295 -89.86 100.12 -6.10
CA ARG A 295 -89.13 99.86 -4.81
C ARG A 295 -88.49 98.45 -4.62
N TYR A 296 -89.25 97.42 -4.24
CA TYR A 296 -88.86 96.07 -3.74
C TYR A 296 -87.54 95.38 -4.22
N LYS A 297 -86.85 94.70 -3.29
CA LYS A 297 -85.77 93.65 -3.43
C LYS A 297 -85.76 92.69 -2.20
N SER A 298 -84.91 91.64 -2.16
CA SER A 298 -84.86 90.62 -1.07
C SER A 298 -83.48 89.90 -0.88
N MET A 299 -83.38 88.95 0.07
CA MET A 299 -82.15 88.29 0.60
C MET A 299 -82.01 86.78 0.21
N ARG A 300 -80.78 86.21 0.19
CA ARG A 300 -80.53 84.82 -0.31
C ARG A 300 -79.13 84.15 -0.01
N GLN A 301 -78.53 84.18 1.20
CA GLN A 301 -77.04 84.03 1.31
C GLN A 301 -76.30 83.08 2.32
N GLU A 302 -76.92 82.20 3.15
CA GLU A 302 -76.24 81.74 4.41
C GLU A 302 -75.75 80.27 4.64
N GLU A 303 -75.86 79.30 3.72
CA GLU A 303 -75.86 77.85 4.11
C GLU A 303 -74.51 77.05 4.22
N GLN A 304 -73.31 77.59 3.98
CA GLN A 304 -72.19 76.79 3.43
C GLN A 304 -71.06 76.21 4.34
N ARG A 305 -71.16 76.15 5.69
CA ARG A 305 -69.95 76.26 6.59
C ARG A 305 -69.46 75.04 7.44
N VAL A 306 -69.75 73.75 7.15
CA VAL A 306 -69.68 72.68 8.20
C VAL A 306 -68.69 71.49 7.99
N ALA A 307 -67.95 71.36 6.87
CA ALA A 307 -67.48 70.03 6.42
C ALA A 307 -66.13 69.42 6.95
N GLU A 308 -65.17 70.16 7.50
CA GLU A 308 -63.72 69.80 7.35
C GLU A 308 -63.00 69.05 8.51
N MET A 309 -63.65 68.71 9.62
CA MET A 309 -62.93 68.51 10.91
C MET A 309 -62.57 67.06 11.35
N ARG A 310 -62.11 66.13 10.47
CA ARG A 310 -62.14 64.67 10.81
C ARG A 310 -60.95 63.73 10.49
N VAL A 311 -59.73 64.20 10.23
CA VAL A 311 -58.68 63.35 9.57
C VAL A 311 -57.36 63.08 10.36
N GLN A 312 -57.02 63.80 11.44
CA GLN A 312 -55.61 63.87 11.89
C GLN A 312 -55.04 62.80 12.85
N GLU A 313 -55.82 61.98 13.54
CA GLU A 313 -55.32 61.31 14.78
C GLU A 313 -54.56 59.96 14.60
N PHE A 314 -54.65 59.29 13.44
CA PHE A 314 -54.31 57.84 13.36
C PHE A 314 -52.80 57.49 13.27
N MET A 315 -51.92 58.43 12.89
CA MET A 315 -50.55 58.10 12.47
C MET A 315 -49.50 57.99 13.60
N ARG A 316 -49.87 58.18 14.87
CA ARG A 316 -48.91 58.47 15.96
C ARG A 316 -48.35 57.27 16.73
N GLN A 317 -48.89 56.05 16.58
CA GLN A 317 -48.63 54.95 17.56
C GLN A 317 -47.75 53.77 17.09
N LYS A 318 -47.34 53.68 15.82
CA LYS A 318 -46.73 52.43 15.29
C LYS A 318 -45.20 52.31 15.38
N ALA A 319 -44.46 53.41 15.58
CA ALA A 319 -43.02 53.45 15.24
C ALA A 319 -42.02 53.15 16.38
N ALA A 320 -42.45 52.78 17.60
CA ALA A 320 -41.64 52.98 18.80
C ALA A 320 -41.39 51.74 19.70
N ARG A 321 -41.32 50.50 19.16
CA ARG A 321 -41.21 49.29 20.02
C ARG A 321 -40.32 48.11 19.61
N GLU A 322 -39.76 48.05 18.40
CA GLU A 322 -39.01 46.85 17.96
C GLU A 322 -37.51 47.06 17.68
N GLU A 323 -37.06 48.31 17.50
CA GLU A 323 -35.65 48.63 17.23
C GLU A 323 -34.70 48.35 18.42
N ALA A 324 -35.25 48.21 19.62
CA ALA A 324 -34.51 48.11 20.88
C ALA A 324 -34.07 46.69 21.30
N ARG A 325 -34.19 45.65 20.45
CA ARG A 325 -33.97 44.24 20.87
C ARG A 325 -32.98 43.39 20.07
N GLU A 326 -32.29 43.94 19.06
CA GLU A 326 -31.41 43.13 18.19
C GLU A 326 -29.88 43.37 18.30
N LYS A 327 -29.40 44.54 18.76
CA LYS A 327 -28.04 45.02 18.37
C LYS A 327 -27.01 45.29 19.48
N GLU A 328 -27.24 44.77 20.68
CA GLU A 328 -26.15 44.40 21.60
C GLU A 328 -26.14 42.87 21.75
N MET A 329 -25.73 42.12 20.71
CA MET A 329 -24.31 41.89 20.38
C MET A 329 -23.48 41.64 21.64
N ALA A 330 -23.29 40.39 22.07
CA ALA A 330 -22.24 39.53 21.53
C ALA A 330 -20.84 40.19 21.49
N VAL A 331 -20.11 40.21 22.63
CA VAL A 331 -18.63 40.21 22.60
C VAL A 331 -17.91 39.62 23.82
N THR A 332 -18.59 39.15 24.87
CA THR A 332 -18.04 38.31 25.95
C THR A 332 -18.46 36.84 25.74
N ARG A 333 -17.94 36.08 24.77
CA ARG A 333 -16.54 35.64 24.56
C ARG A 333 -15.76 35.32 25.85
N ALA A 334 -14.97 34.25 25.73
CA ALA A 334 -13.64 34.14 26.32
C ALA A 334 -13.51 34.11 27.86
N ALA A 335 -14.47 33.49 28.55
CA ALA A 335 -14.12 32.56 29.63
C ALA A 335 -14.41 31.13 29.10
N LYS A 336 -13.52 30.13 29.19
CA LYS A 336 -12.78 29.62 30.36
C LYS A 336 -13.71 28.97 31.40
N GLU A 337 -13.57 27.71 31.79
CA GLU A 337 -12.62 26.66 31.36
C GLU A 337 -13.34 25.31 31.10
N LYS A 338 -12.70 24.42 30.34
CA LYS A 338 -13.09 23.00 30.25
C LYS A 338 -12.72 22.28 31.55
N GLU A 339 -13.55 22.43 32.58
CA GLU A 339 -13.47 21.75 33.89
C GLU A 339 -13.78 20.23 33.80
N ILE A 340 -13.20 19.52 32.82
CA ILE A 340 -13.18 18.04 32.74
C ILE A 340 -11.74 17.59 32.45
N ALA A 341 -10.82 17.98 33.33
CA ALA A 341 -9.42 17.58 33.32
C ALA A 341 -8.86 17.24 34.72
N ARG A 342 -9.74 17.05 35.72
CA ARG A 342 -9.40 17.00 37.15
C ARG A 342 -9.64 15.65 37.84
N MET A 343 -9.57 14.54 37.11
CA MET A 343 -9.76 13.18 37.64
C MET A 343 -8.81 12.16 37.00
N ARG A 344 -7.48 12.21 37.27
CA ARG A 344 -6.56 11.12 36.84
C ARG A 344 -5.14 10.96 37.43
N ALA A 345 -4.61 11.78 38.35
CA ALA A 345 -3.16 11.71 38.67
C ALA A 345 -2.70 12.09 40.11
N GLN A 346 -3.15 11.36 41.13
CA GLN A 346 -2.54 11.21 42.48
C GLN A 346 -3.32 10.08 43.21
N GLN A 347 -2.77 9.21 44.07
CA GLN A 347 -1.49 9.21 44.82
C GLN A 347 -1.13 7.78 45.32
N GLU A 348 0.01 7.58 45.99
CA GLU A 348 0.46 6.35 46.71
C GLU A 348 1.27 6.74 47.99
N LYS A 349 1.84 5.87 48.87
CA LYS A 349 2.06 4.40 48.99
C LYS A 349 2.34 4.01 50.48
N GLY A 350 2.45 2.73 50.85
CA GLY A 350 2.91 2.27 52.20
C GLY A 350 3.05 0.74 52.36
N GLN A 351 3.75 0.26 53.40
CA GLN A 351 4.14 -1.16 53.62
C GLN A 351 3.98 -1.66 55.09
N ASP A 352 4.24 -2.96 55.30
CA ASP A 352 3.95 -3.82 56.47
C ASP A 352 4.86 -3.68 57.72
N TYR A 353 4.43 -4.28 58.84
CA TYR A 353 5.29 -4.96 59.84
C TYR A 353 4.48 -5.75 60.89
N GLN A 354 4.72 -7.06 61.07
CA GLN A 354 4.67 -7.79 62.37
C GLN A 354 4.92 -9.31 62.24
N ALA A 355 5.87 -9.84 63.01
CA ALA A 355 6.07 -11.29 63.21
C ALA A 355 6.90 -11.54 64.49
N LEU A 356 6.29 -12.07 65.56
CA LEU A 356 6.98 -12.51 66.79
C LEU A 356 6.05 -13.34 67.70
N MET A 357 6.25 -14.67 67.82
CA MET A 357 5.87 -15.48 68.99
C MET A 357 6.39 -16.92 68.88
N ASP A 358 7.31 -17.36 69.75
CA ASP A 358 7.59 -18.80 70.04
C ASP A 358 8.57 -18.96 71.23
N GLU A 359 8.16 -19.55 72.37
CA GLU A 359 9.03 -19.75 73.56
C GLU A 359 8.40 -20.73 74.61
N MET A 360 9.06 -21.87 74.96
CA MET A 360 8.96 -22.66 76.24
C MET A 360 9.53 -24.12 76.16
N ASN A 361 10.15 -24.65 77.26
CA ASN A 361 10.23 -26.09 77.75
C ASN A 361 11.58 -26.53 78.42
N ALA A 362 11.62 -27.17 79.64
CA ALA A 362 12.81 -27.88 80.23
C ALA A 362 12.68 -28.74 81.57
N LEU A 363 13.39 -29.91 81.67
CA LEU A 363 14.18 -30.57 82.80
C LEU A 363 13.66 -31.49 83.99
N ARG A 364 14.39 -32.62 84.33
CA ARG A 364 14.99 -33.14 85.66
C ARG A 364 15.16 -34.72 85.86
N SER A 365 16.12 -35.30 86.68
CA SER A 365 16.44 -36.80 86.88
C SER A 365 17.46 -37.27 88.05
N GLN A 366 17.93 -38.58 88.10
CA GLN A 366 19.13 -39.31 88.76
C GLN A 366 19.11 -39.95 90.23
N GLU A 367 19.92 -40.92 90.80
CA GLU A 367 20.87 -42.09 90.42
C GLU A 367 21.52 -42.89 91.68
N GLU A 368 22.12 -44.15 91.64
CA GLU A 368 22.62 -44.96 92.87
C GLU A 368 23.51 -46.32 92.76
N LYS A 369 24.15 -46.86 93.88
CA LYS A 369 24.61 -48.29 94.32
C LYS A 369 26.09 -48.92 94.26
N GLU A 370 26.49 -49.92 95.16
CA GLU A 370 27.89 -50.53 95.37
C GLU A 370 28.10 -51.85 96.30
N ARG A 371 29.26 -52.63 96.23
CA ARG A 371 30.07 -53.51 97.26
C ARG A 371 30.09 -55.11 97.41
N GLU A 372 31.27 -55.79 97.64
CA GLU A 372 31.57 -57.12 98.39
C GLU A 372 33.12 -57.61 98.48
N TRP A 373 33.55 -58.78 99.10
CA TRP A 373 35.00 -59.23 99.34
C TRP A 373 35.56 -60.75 99.45
N ARG A 374 35.62 -61.51 100.60
CA ARG A 374 36.87 -62.16 101.28
C ARG A 374 37.67 -63.52 100.98
N GLU A 375 37.66 -64.62 101.82
CA GLU A 375 38.86 -65.41 102.41
C GLU A 375 39.10 -66.96 102.11
N THR A 376 40.25 -67.64 102.50
CA THR A 376 40.54 -69.13 102.78
C THR A 376 42.05 -69.66 102.77
N GLU A 377 42.80 -69.90 103.88
CA GLU A 377 44.31 -70.14 103.82
C GLU A 377 45.01 -71.56 103.83
N LYS A 378 45.18 -72.27 104.97
CA LYS A 378 46.48 -72.98 105.29
C LYS A 378 46.86 -74.33 104.65
N ILE A 379 45.94 -75.27 104.37
CA ILE A 379 46.30 -76.65 103.93
C ILE A 379 47.05 -76.68 102.58
N ALA A 380 47.01 -75.57 101.84
CA ALA A 380 47.69 -75.40 100.57
C ALA A 380 49.21 -75.69 100.59
N VAL A 381 49.93 -75.55 101.72
CA VAL A 381 51.42 -75.41 101.69
C VAL A 381 52.20 -76.62 101.16
N LYS A 382 52.08 -77.84 101.71
CA LYS A 382 52.87 -78.98 101.17
C LYS A 382 52.44 -79.38 99.76
N LYS A 383 51.13 -79.29 99.48
CA LYS A 383 50.58 -79.39 98.11
C LYS A 383 51.06 -78.31 97.14
N LYS A 384 51.85 -77.30 97.57
CA LYS A 384 52.57 -76.40 96.65
C LYS A 384 53.91 -76.96 96.17
N LEU A 385 54.63 -77.81 96.92
CA LEU A 385 56.03 -78.12 96.59
C LEU A 385 56.21 -79.13 95.45
N ASP A 386 55.60 -80.31 95.55
CA ASP A 386 55.67 -81.30 94.46
C ASP A 386 54.93 -80.76 93.21
N LEU A 387 53.80 -80.09 93.46
CA LEU A 387 53.08 -79.28 92.47
C LEU A 387 53.98 -78.21 91.84
N ILE A 388 54.93 -77.59 92.55
CA ILE A 388 55.87 -76.61 91.99
C ILE A 388 56.85 -77.28 91.01
N GLU A 389 57.27 -78.52 91.23
CA GLU A 389 58.15 -79.25 90.31
C GLU A 389 57.40 -79.68 89.04
N ASP A 390 56.21 -80.27 89.19
CA ASP A 390 55.33 -80.57 88.05
C ASP A 390 54.91 -79.29 87.31
N LEU A 391 54.62 -78.20 88.03
CA LEU A 391 54.38 -76.88 87.44
C LEU A 391 55.63 -76.33 86.75
N LYS A 392 56.86 -76.56 87.20
CA LYS A 392 58.08 -76.13 86.45
C LYS A 392 58.12 -76.82 85.09
N VAL A 393 57.91 -78.14 85.04
CA VAL A 393 57.97 -78.92 83.79
C VAL A 393 56.77 -78.61 82.89
N ALA A 394 55.56 -78.54 83.44
CA ALA A 394 54.35 -78.16 82.73
C ALA A 394 54.45 -76.73 82.19
N ARG A 395 54.94 -75.78 83.00
CA ARG A 395 55.17 -74.37 82.58
C ARG A 395 56.27 -74.25 81.54
N ALA A 396 57.31 -75.08 81.58
CA ALA A 396 58.34 -75.11 80.52
C ALA A 396 57.75 -75.60 79.18
N LYS A 397 56.92 -76.64 79.20
CA LYS A 397 56.15 -77.08 78.00
C LYS A 397 55.19 -75.99 77.54
N GLN A 398 54.36 -75.48 78.45
CA GLN A 398 53.40 -74.40 78.19
C GLN A 398 54.07 -73.14 77.61
N ILE A 399 55.23 -72.72 78.11
CA ILE A 399 56.01 -71.59 77.55
C ILE A 399 56.46 -71.89 76.13
N ASN A 400 56.93 -73.11 75.84
CA ASN A 400 57.35 -73.47 74.49
C ASN A 400 56.17 -73.65 73.52
N ASP A 401 55.01 -74.11 73.99
CA ASP A 401 53.82 -74.24 73.17
C ASP A 401 53.11 -72.88 72.97
N ILE A 402 53.16 -71.98 73.96
CA ILE A 402 52.83 -70.55 73.81
C ILE A 402 53.77 -69.91 72.79
N ARG A 403 55.09 -70.15 72.83
CA ARG A 403 56.05 -69.61 71.84
C ARG A 403 55.75 -70.10 70.42
N LYS A 404 55.39 -71.38 70.25
CA LYS A 404 54.93 -71.92 68.94
C LYS A 404 53.64 -71.25 68.49
N ALA A 405 52.64 -71.13 69.38
CA ALA A 405 51.37 -70.48 69.08
C ALA A 405 51.55 -68.99 68.73
N GLN A 406 52.46 -68.29 69.43
CA GLN A 406 52.85 -66.91 69.14
C GLN A 406 53.55 -66.80 67.79
N ALA A 407 54.48 -67.70 67.46
CA ALA A 407 55.13 -67.72 66.14
C ALA A 407 54.13 -68.00 64.99
N VAL A 408 53.17 -68.90 65.21
CA VAL A 408 52.08 -69.16 64.24
C VAL A 408 51.10 -68.00 64.15
N SER A 409 50.80 -67.30 65.25
CA SER A 409 50.04 -66.05 65.21
C SER A 409 50.80 -65.00 64.40
N LEU A 410 52.05 -64.69 64.76
CA LEU A 410 52.86 -63.69 64.09
C LEU A 410 52.99 -63.95 62.58
N ALA A 411 53.23 -65.19 62.15
CA ALA A 411 53.27 -65.54 60.73
C ALA A 411 51.91 -65.32 60.02
N ARG A 412 50.79 -65.58 60.71
CA ARG A 412 49.44 -65.30 60.21
C ARG A 412 49.13 -63.80 60.20
N ASP A 413 49.56 -63.08 61.22
CA ASP A 413 49.39 -61.63 61.37
C ASP A 413 50.23 -60.89 60.31
N GLU A 414 51.43 -61.37 59.97
CA GLU A 414 52.25 -60.94 58.83
C GLU A 414 51.58 -61.23 57.49
N GLU A 415 51.05 -62.45 57.30
CA GLU A 415 50.29 -62.81 56.11
C GLU A 415 49.05 -61.92 55.92
N ASP A 416 48.27 -61.72 56.97
CA ASP A 416 47.03 -60.94 56.94
C ASP A 416 47.34 -59.43 56.81
N PHE A 417 48.43 -58.93 57.41
CA PHE A 417 48.98 -57.60 57.13
C PHE A 417 49.40 -57.45 55.67
N MET A 418 50.08 -58.44 55.07
CA MET A 418 50.48 -58.40 53.66
C MET A 418 49.28 -58.46 52.70
N LYS A 419 48.22 -59.20 53.06
CA LYS A 419 46.92 -59.18 52.34
C LYS A 419 46.28 -57.79 52.41
N VAL A 420 46.22 -57.18 53.61
CA VAL A 420 45.69 -55.81 53.81
C VAL A 420 46.51 -54.77 53.05
N ALA A 421 47.85 -54.79 53.14
CA ALA A 421 48.74 -53.87 52.45
C ALA A 421 48.62 -53.97 50.92
N LYS A 422 48.42 -55.19 50.39
CA LYS A 422 48.15 -55.40 48.96
C LYS A 422 46.80 -54.80 48.54
N VAL A 423 45.75 -54.97 49.34
CA VAL A 423 44.43 -54.35 49.09
C VAL A 423 44.52 -52.82 49.19
N GLN A 424 45.20 -52.28 50.20
CA GLN A 424 45.42 -50.83 50.34
C GLN A 424 46.19 -50.23 49.16
N ARG A 425 47.23 -50.91 48.66
CA ARG A 425 47.93 -50.49 47.43
C ARG A 425 46.99 -50.48 46.21
N GLN A 426 46.19 -51.53 46.03
CA GLN A 426 45.23 -51.61 44.92
C GLN A 426 44.10 -50.58 45.02
N LEU A 427 43.69 -50.18 46.22
CA LEU A 427 42.76 -49.07 46.44
C LEU A 427 43.42 -47.73 46.10
N PHE A 428 44.64 -47.47 46.57
CA PHE A 428 45.40 -46.25 46.26
C PHE A 428 45.67 -46.10 44.75
N GLU A 429 46.01 -47.18 44.05
CA GLU A 429 46.17 -47.20 42.59
C GLU A 429 44.86 -46.84 41.87
N LYS A 430 43.72 -47.38 42.31
CA LYS A 430 42.38 -47.03 41.78
C LYS A 430 41.98 -45.59 42.08
N ASP A 431 42.21 -45.11 43.30
CA ASP A 431 41.93 -43.72 43.70
C ASP A 431 42.77 -42.74 42.88
N LEU A 432 44.04 -43.07 42.61
CA LEU A 432 44.91 -42.28 41.75
C LEU A 432 44.42 -42.26 40.30
N GLU A 433 44.01 -43.41 39.75
CA GLU A 433 43.37 -43.50 38.43
C GLU A 433 42.08 -42.69 38.36
N GLU A 434 41.21 -42.77 39.38
CA GLU A 434 39.98 -41.99 39.44
C GLU A 434 40.26 -40.49 39.52
N GLN A 435 41.23 -40.06 40.33
CA GLN A 435 41.65 -38.66 40.37
C GLN A 435 42.19 -38.20 39.01
N GLN A 436 42.94 -39.03 38.29
CA GLN A 436 43.39 -38.71 36.93
C GLN A 436 42.21 -38.60 35.95
N LYS A 437 41.26 -39.54 35.98
CA LYS A 437 40.05 -39.51 35.14
C LYS A 437 39.20 -38.27 35.43
N LYS A 438 38.98 -37.94 36.71
CA LYS A 438 38.28 -36.72 37.18
C LYS A 438 39.02 -35.45 36.73
N LYS A 439 40.35 -35.37 36.87
CA LYS A 439 41.17 -34.25 36.37
C LYS A 439 41.08 -34.10 34.84
N GLN A 440 41.10 -35.20 34.09
CA GLN A 440 40.92 -35.17 32.63
C GLN A 440 39.52 -34.72 32.22
N GLN A 441 38.47 -35.18 32.90
CA GLN A 441 37.09 -34.75 32.67
C GLN A 441 36.92 -33.24 32.93
N ILE A 442 37.45 -32.74 34.05
CA ILE A 442 37.45 -31.30 34.36
C ILE A 442 38.22 -30.50 33.30
N ALA A 443 39.35 -31.00 32.80
CA ALA A 443 40.12 -30.35 31.74
C ALA A 443 39.38 -30.31 30.38
N ARG A 444 38.67 -31.40 30.01
CA ARG A 444 37.81 -31.45 28.81
C ARG A 444 36.64 -30.47 28.94
N HIS A 445 35.91 -30.55 30.05
CA HIS A 445 34.77 -29.66 30.33
C HIS A 445 35.18 -28.18 30.38
N ARG A 446 36.35 -27.84 30.95
CA ARG A 446 36.91 -26.48 30.90
C ARG A 446 37.22 -26.04 29.47
N LYS A 447 37.75 -26.92 28.61
CA LYS A 447 37.99 -26.62 27.19
C LYS A 447 36.68 -26.40 26.43
N GLU A 448 35.67 -27.24 26.66
CA GLU A 448 34.33 -27.13 26.08
C GLU A 448 33.66 -25.81 26.50
N LEU A 449 33.72 -25.46 27.79
CA LEU A 449 33.18 -24.19 28.32
C LEU A 449 33.90 -22.97 27.72
N LEU A 450 35.24 -23.00 27.60
CA LEU A 450 36.00 -21.93 26.94
C LEU A 450 35.66 -21.81 25.44
N MET A 451 35.37 -22.94 24.77
CA MET A 451 34.92 -22.94 23.38
C MET A 451 33.53 -22.29 23.26
N GLN A 452 32.56 -22.73 24.08
CA GLN A 452 31.21 -22.14 24.14
C GLN A 452 31.21 -20.64 24.47
N ILE A 453 32.15 -20.18 25.32
CA ILE A 453 32.33 -18.74 25.59
C ILE A 453 32.89 -18.02 24.36
N ASN A 454 33.88 -18.61 23.67
CA ASN A 454 34.43 -18.03 22.45
C ASN A 454 33.36 -17.94 21.34
N ASP A 455 32.59 -19.00 21.14
CA ASP A 455 31.55 -19.10 20.12
C ASP A 455 30.41 -18.11 20.40
N LYS A 456 29.91 -18.02 21.64
CA LYS A 456 28.91 -17.02 22.04
C LYS A 456 29.39 -15.58 21.92
N GLU A 457 30.68 -15.33 22.13
CA GLU A 457 31.23 -13.98 21.95
C GLU A 457 31.44 -13.65 20.46
N ARG A 458 31.75 -14.64 19.60
CA ARG A 458 31.68 -14.48 18.13
C ARG A 458 30.26 -14.18 17.67
N GLU A 459 29.27 -14.92 18.17
CA GLU A 459 27.84 -14.67 17.89
C GLU A 459 27.45 -13.25 18.31
N ARG A 460 27.88 -12.79 19.50
CA ARG A 460 27.65 -11.41 19.97
C ARG A 460 28.29 -10.38 19.04
N ILE A 461 29.54 -10.58 18.64
CA ILE A 461 30.27 -9.66 17.76
C ILE A 461 29.63 -9.63 16.37
N HIS A 462 29.29 -10.79 15.81
CA HIS A 462 28.61 -10.91 14.52
C HIS A 462 27.25 -10.19 14.54
N TRP A 463 26.43 -10.41 15.57
CA TRP A 463 25.15 -9.73 15.73
C TRP A 463 25.30 -8.20 15.90
N GLN A 464 26.35 -7.74 16.57
CA GLN A 464 26.67 -6.30 16.64
C GLN A 464 27.12 -5.74 15.29
N GLN A 465 27.87 -6.51 14.50
CA GLN A 465 28.29 -6.15 13.13
C GLN A 465 27.08 -6.08 12.21
N GLU A 466 26.26 -7.13 12.13
CA GLU A 466 25.00 -7.17 11.37
C GLU A 466 24.10 -5.99 11.73
N ARG A 467 23.85 -5.73 13.01
CA ARG A 467 23.04 -4.59 13.46
C ARG A 467 23.63 -3.23 13.07
N PHE A 468 24.95 -3.10 13.02
CA PHE A 468 25.61 -1.87 12.60
C PHE A 468 25.60 -1.71 11.07
N GLU A 469 25.71 -2.81 10.33
CA GLU A 469 25.61 -2.86 8.87
C GLU A 469 24.18 -2.62 8.38
N ASP A 470 23.17 -3.21 9.00
CA ASP A 470 21.75 -2.83 8.85
C ASP A 470 21.55 -1.34 9.09
N GLY A 471 22.10 -0.82 10.19
CA GLY A 471 22.05 0.61 10.49
C GLY A 471 22.74 1.48 9.44
N ARG A 472 23.83 1.00 8.80
CA ARG A 472 24.48 1.66 7.66
C ARG A 472 23.63 1.57 6.39
N ALA A 473 23.07 0.40 6.09
CA ALA A 473 22.23 0.15 4.93
C ALA A 473 20.95 1.01 4.98
N GLN A 474 20.27 1.07 6.12
CA GLN A 474 19.09 1.93 6.32
C GLN A 474 19.40 3.42 6.13
N ARG A 475 20.55 3.90 6.65
CA ARG A 475 21.00 5.30 6.42
C ARG A 475 21.30 5.56 4.95
N LEU A 476 21.99 4.64 4.27
CA LEU A 476 22.29 4.73 2.84
C LEU A 476 21.02 4.68 1.99
N GLU A 477 20.05 3.84 2.34
CA GLU A 477 18.73 3.80 1.70
C GLU A 477 17.98 5.12 1.84
N VAL A 478 17.98 5.73 3.03
CA VAL A 478 17.36 7.05 3.25
C VAL A 478 18.07 8.12 2.42
N GLU A 479 19.41 8.15 2.43
CA GLU A 479 20.19 9.10 1.64
C GLU A 479 19.96 8.94 0.13
N ILE A 480 19.81 7.70 -0.36
CA ILE A 480 19.46 7.40 -1.75
C ILE A 480 18.01 7.83 -2.07
N LYS A 481 17.04 7.57 -1.18
CA LYS A 481 15.65 8.02 -1.34
C LYS A 481 15.56 9.55 -1.38
N ASP A 482 16.31 10.23 -0.52
CA ASP A 482 16.35 11.69 -0.46
C ASP A 482 16.98 12.30 -1.71
N LYS A 483 18.11 11.77 -2.20
CA LYS A 483 18.71 12.20 -3.47
C LYS A 483 17.77 11.95 -4.66
N ASN A 484 17.11 10.79 -4.72
CA ASN A 484 16.13 10.49 -5.76
C ASN A 484 14.94 11.47 -5.74
N VAL A 485 14.48 11.89 -4.56
CA VAL A 485 13.43 12.91 -4.41
C VAL A 485 13.93 14.30 -4.81
N GLU A 486 15.11 14.72 -4.38
CA GLU A 486 15.71 15.98 -4.80
C GLU A 486 15.88 16.07 -6.33
N ASP A 487 16.42 15.02 -6.96
CA ASP A 487 16.68 15.00 -8.40
C ASP A 487 15.39 14.89 -9.21
N TYR A 488 14.36 14.20 -8.69
CA TYR A 488 13.02 14.25 -9.26
C TYR A 488 12.40 15.65 -9.16
N LEU A 489 12.59 16.37 -8.04
CA LEU A 489 12.13 17.75 -7.88
C LEU A 489 12.87 18.72 -8.83
N LYS A 490 14.19 18.57 -9.01
CA LYS A 490 14.98 19.32 -10.00
C LYS A 490 14.43 19.09 -11.42
N GLN A 491 14.29 17.82 -11.84
CA GLN A 491 13.66 17.47 -13.13
C GLN A 491 12.24 18.03 -13.29
N LYS A 492 11.45 18.11 -12.21
CA LYS A 492 10.09 18.67 -12.24
C LYS A 492 10.10 20.20 -12.37
N ILE A 493 11.11 20.88 -11.85
CA ILE A 493 11.34 22.31 -12.03
C ILE A 493 11.87 22.62 -13.42
N ASP A 494 12.79 21.82 -13.95
CA ASP A 494 13.34 22.03 -15.30
C ASP A 494 12.26 21.79 -16.37
N LYS A 495 11.34 20.83 -16.15
CA LYS A 495 10.09 20.72 -16.93
C LYS A 495 9.19 21.96 -16.86
N LEU A 496 9.26 22.80 -15.83
CA LEU A 496 8.53 24.08 -15.80
C LEU A 496 9.24 25.16 -16.62
N LYS A 497 10.58 25.11 -16.71
CA LYS A 497 11.39 25.95 -17.60
C LYS A 497 11.12 25.60 -19.07
N GLU A 498 11.13 24.30 -19.42
CA GLU A 498 10.73 23.77 -20.73
C GLU A 498 9.33 24.22 -21.17
N ASN A 499 8.39 24.32 -20.21
CA ASN A 499 7.01 24.78 -20.46
C ASN A 499 6.86 26.32 -20.45
N ASN A 500 7.96 27.07 -20.59
CA ASN A 500 7.99 28.55 -20.70
C ASN A 500 7.27 29.29 -19.56
N ILE A 501 7.25 28.74 -18.35
CA ILE A 501 6.68 29.44 -17.18
C ILE A 501 7.63 30.56 -16.75
N PRO A 502 7.17 31.82 -16.56
CA PRO A 502 8.07 32.93 -16.26
C PRO A 502 8.93 32.69 -15.01
N GLU A 503 10.22 32.98 -15.14
CA GLU A 503 11.28 32.60 -14.18
C GLU A 503 11.02 33.13 -12.76
N GLN A 504 10.32 34.26 -12.62
CA GLN A 504 9.87 34.80 -11.32
C GLN A 504 9.05 33.78 -10.50
N TYR A 505 8.17 33.01 -11.16
CA TYR A 505 7.39 31.96 -10.49
C TYR A 505 8.24 30.74 -10.17
N ILE A 506 9.24 30.44 -11.01
CA ILE A 506 10.16 29.33 -10.80
C ILE A 506 11.08 29.61 -9.60
N GLY A 507 11.63 30.82 -9.49
CA GLY A 507 12.37 31.28 -8.30
C GLY A 507 11.51 31.35 -7.03
N ASP A 508 10.19 31.59 -7.13
CA ASP A 508 9.26 31.45 -6.00
C ASP A 508 9.06 29.99 -5.58
N ILE A 509 9.04 29.04 -6.53
CA ILE A 509 8.97 27.59 -6.25
C ILE A 509 10.28 27.10 -5.62
N GLU A 510 11.43 27.40 -6.23
CA GLU A 510 12.76 27.00 -5.75
C GLU A 510 13.03 27.47 -4.31
N ARG A 511 12.68 28.72 -4.00
CA ARG A 511 12.80 29.30 -2.64
C ARG A 511 11.86 28.62 -1.63
N ARG A 512 10.60 28.36 -2.01
CA ARG A 512 9.64 27.66 -1.14
C ARG A 512 10.02 26.21 -0.85
N LEU A 513 10.71 25.55 -1.79
CA LEU A 513 11.20 24.18 -1.65
C LEU A 513 12.59 24.07 -1.01
N LYS A 514 13.28 25.18 -0.73
CA LYS A 514 14.67 25.23 -0.22
C LYS A 514 15.68 24.47 -1.10
N LEU A 515 15.36 24.25 -2.38
CA LEU A 515 16.24 23.57 -3.34
C LEU A 515 17.43 24.45 -3.76
N ARG A 516 17.29 25.76 -3.57
CA ARG A 516 18.36 26.75 -3.67
C ARG A 516 18.87 27.03 -2.25
N LYS A 517 20.13 26.65 -2.01
CA LYS A 517 20.90 27.03 -0.82
C LYS A 517 21.35 28.49 -0.91
#